data_AF-A0AA97GDM6-F1
#
_entry.id   AF-A0AA97GDM6-F1
#
_cell.length_a   1.000
_cell.length_b   1.000
_cell.length_c   1.000
_cell.angle_alpha   90.00
_cell.angle_beta   90.00
_cell.angle_gamma   90.00
#
_symmetry.space_group_name_H-M   'P 1'
#
loop_
_entity.id
_entity.type
_entity.pdbx_description
1 polymer ?
#
loop_
_entity_poly.entity_id
_entity_poly.type
_entity_poly.pdbx_seq_one_letter_code
_entity_poly.pdbx_strand_id
1 'polypeptide(L)'
;MNQTGVLYWVKIVFFFVGMVGIMNNLNAEEKIKKNYIVNFNTNDALCFVKINDMLVMDNVGMTENNFTSGKTISSYLQNGDNTLSITMLNDSLKGDHKVTSNMWCSAIVTEANEKSPVSGVKLIVEDGKISVDPNFNPRKIAYFGDSPRADDEEKGMIEVTQSFYASNLPDWAWTTARPMTEKDIPAIKEFYVSLQNDFKNQNLNIIYQKTEGMWHSLAIEQGSTPQKMWESMPFKRFFNDGYKAIPINWDVYKLNSYMNGRIFRFETEYDRISPLIIENDDEDIFSLTPYLSIINGKVTVIK
;
A
#
# COMPACT_ATOMS: atom_id res chain seq x y z
N MET A 1 -2.80 -0.80 74.05
CA MET A 1 -1.49 -1.50 73.97
C MET A 1 -0.55 -0.62 73.16
N ASN A 2 0.46 -0.08 73.85
CA ASN A 2 1.75 0.53 73.46
C ASN A 2 1.87 1.29 72.13
N GLN A 3 2.07 2.63 72.13
CA GLN A 3 3.35 3.38 72.31
C GLN A 3 4.40 2.99 71.26
N THR A 4 4.99 3.88 70.45
CA THR A 4 5.85 5.06 70.75
C THR A 4 5.92 5.99 69.50
N GLY A 5 6.02 7.33 69.55
CA GLY A 5 7.22 8.14 69.92
C GLY A 5 8.38 7.88 68.92
N VAL A 6 9.05 8.82 68.24
CA VAL A 6 9.60 10.14 68.63
C VAL A 6 10.10 10.91 67.36
N LEU A 7 10.18 12.24 67.49
CA LEU A 7 10.74 13.30 66.62
C LEU A 7 12.11 13.02 65.92
N TYR A 8 12.43 13.78 64.85
CA TYR A 8 13.56 14.74 64.84
C TYR A 8 13.63 15.63 63.56
N TRP A 9 14.17 16.84 63.74
CA TRP A 9 14.34 17.94 62.79
C TRP A 9 15.80 18.03 62.25
N VAL A 10 15.95 18.23 60.92
CA VAL A 10 16.98 18.92 60.08
C VAL A 10 18.46 18.49 59.96
N LYS A 11 18.92 18.63 58.68
CA LYS A 11 20.23 19.06 58.08
C LYS A 11 20.96 17.89 57.38
N ILE A 12 21.46 17.97 56.14
CA ILE A 12 22.40 18.92 55.53
C ILE A 12 22.32 18.89 53.97
N VAL A 13 22.65 20.03 53.37
CA VAL A 13 22.84 20.42 51.95
C VAL A 13 23.91 19.60 51.21
N PHE A 14 23.79 19.38 49.88
CA PHE A 14 24.88 19.63 48.91
C PHE A 14 24.51 19.45 47.40
N PHE A 15 25.07 20.40 46.63
CA PHE A 15 25.48 20.38 45.22
C PHE A 15 24.44 20.37 44.08
N PHE A 16 24.24 21.57 43.53
CA PHE A 16 24.01 21.77 42.09
C PHE A 16 25.27 21.36 41.31
N VAL A 17 25.09 20.53 40.28
CA VAL A 17 25.71 20.56 38.93
C VAL A 17 25.68 19.13 38.36
N GLY A 18 25.00 18.95 37.23
CA GLY A 18 25.16 17.76 36.40
C GLY A 18 23.89 17.32 35.68
N MET A 19 23.62 17.94 34.53
CA MET A 19 22.77 17.45 33.44
C MET A 19 21.54 16.61 33.84
N VAL A 20 20.39 17.30 33.98
CA VAL A 20 19.14 16.69 33.55
C VAL A 20 19.26 16.51 32.04
N GLY A 21 19.70 15.32 31.62
CA GLY A 21 19.46 14.84 30.28
C GLY A 21 17.95 14.70 30.13
N ILE A 22 17.31 15.80 29.73
CA ILE A 22 16.01 15.73 29.08
C ILE A 22 16.29 14.89 27.83
N MET A 23 15.98 13.60 27.89
CA MET A 23 15.76 12.83 26.67
C MET A 23 14.54 13.48 26.03
N ASN A 24 14.80 14.47 25.20
CA ASN A 24 13.88 14.93 24.19
C ASN A 24 13.64 13.72 23.28
N ASN A 25 12.68 12.86 23.62
CA ASN A 25 11.88 12.22 22.58
C ASN A 25 10.90 13.29 22.06
N LEU A 26 11.48 14.35 21.49
CA LEU A 26 10.81 15.26 20.57
C LEU A 26 11.14 14.75 19.16
N ASN A 27 10.75 13.52 18.86
CA ASN A 27 10.35 13.25 17.49
C ASN A 27 8.92 13.76 17.43
N ALA A 28 8.76 15.06 17.22
CA ALA A 28 7.51 15.55 16.64
C ALA A 28 7.28 14.67 15.41
N GLU A 29 6.17 13.92 15.38
CA GLU A 29 5.76 13.17 14.19
C GLU A 29 5.97 14.09 13.00
N GLU A 30 6.81 13.68 12.03
CA GLU A 30 7.10 14.50 10.88
C GLU A 30 5.79 14.68 10.12
N LYS A 31 5.14 15.82 10.37
CA LYS A 31 3.84 16.10 9.78
C LYS A 31 4.06 16.28 8.29
N ILE A 32 3.49 15.37 7.50
CA ILE A 32 3.53 15.42 6.05
C ILE A 32 3.09 16.81 5.56
N LYS A 33 3.92 17.46 4.75
CA LYS A 33 3.64 18.82 4.24
C LYS A 33 2.53 18.81 3.20
N LYS A 34 2.62 17.87 2.25
CA LYS A 34 1.62 17.64 1.21
C LYS A 34 1.23 16.17 1.19
N ASN A 35 -0.05 15.91 1.38
CA ASN A 35 -0.63 14.57 1.32
C ASN A 35 -1.51 14.47 0.07
N TYR A 36 -1.41 13.36 -0.66
CA TYR A 36 -2.17 13.12 -1.88
C TYR A 36 -3.18 12.01 -1.64
N ILE A 37 -4.40 12.23 -2.12
CA ILE A 37 -5.52 11.29 -2.01
C ILE A 37 -5.96 10.96 -3.43
N VAL A 38 -6.16 9.67 -3.68
CA VAL A 38 -6.85 9.21 -4.88
C VAL A 38 -8.28 8.85 -4.50
N ASN A 39 -9.24 9.30 -5.31
CA ASN A 39 -10.63 8.89 -5.24
C ASN A 39 -10.94 8.05 -6.47
N PHE A 40 -11.58 6.91 -6.28
CA PHE A 40 -11.90 5.93 -7.30
C PHE A 40 -13.41 5.70 -7.33
N ASN A 41 -13.99 5.76 -8.52
CA ASN A 41 -15.41 5.52 -8.75
C ASN A 41 -15.61 4.60 -9.93
N THR A 42 -16.54 3.66 -9.83
CA THR A 42 -16.90 2.74 -10.91
C THR A 42 -18.41 2.61 -11.00
N ASN A 43 -18.90 2.15 -12.16
CA ASN A 43 -20.23 1.60 -12.32
C ASN A 43 -20.17 0.36 -13.20
N ASP A 44 -20.69 -0.77 -12.70
CA ASP A 44 -20.87 -2.03 -13.43
C ASP A 44 -19.61 -2.54 -14.17
N ALA A 45 -18.40 -2.23 -13.66
CA ALA A 45 -17.14 -2.50 -14.35
C ALA A 45 -16.07 -2.99 -13.36
N LEU A 46 -15.25 -3.97 -13.76
CA LEU A 46 -14.06 -4.38 -13.03
C LEU A 46 -12.89 -3.49 -13.42
N CYS A 47 -12.29 -2.82 -12.43
CA CYS A 47 -11.27 -1.81 -12.66
C CYS A 47 -10.21 -1.76 -11.56
N PHE A 48 -9.00 -1.38 -11.98
CA PHE A 48 -7.86 -1.19 -11.09
C PHE A 48 -7.29 0.21 -11.20
N VAL A 49 -6.94 0.79 -10.06
CA VAL A 49 -6.24 2.06 -9.96
C VAL A 49 -4.78 1.81 -9.60
N LYS A 50 -3.89 2.34 -10.43
CA LYS A 50 -2.45 2.19 -10.24
C LYS A 50 -1.78 3.56 -10.09
N ILE A 51 -0.78 3.61 -9.22
CA ILE A 51 0.12 4.75 -9.08
C ILE A 51 1.52 4.25 -9.37
N ASN A 52 2.17 4.82 -10.39
CA ASN A 52 3.49 4.35 -10.82
C ASN A 52 3.51 2.84 -11.12
N ASP A 53 2.46 2.36 -11.78
CA ASP A 53 2.14 0.95 -12.07
C ASP A 53 1.90 0.05 -10.84
N MET A 54 2.11 0.53 -9.60
CA MET A 54 1.73 -0.20 -8.39
C MET A 54 0.22 -0.17 -8.21
N LEU A 55 -0.41 -1.35 -8.00
CA LEU A 55 -1.84 -1.45 -7.68
C LEU A 55 -2.10 -0.85 -6.29
N VAL A 56 -3.04 0.11 -6.24
CA VAL A 56 -3.39 0.84 -5.01
C VAL A 56 -4.81 0.54 -4.55
N MET A 57 -5.74 0.35 -5.50
CA MET A 57 -7.14 0.00 -5.28
C MET A 57 -7.69 -0.78 -6.47
N ASP A 58 -8.70 -1.58 -6.21
CA ASP A 58 -9.49 -2.35 -7.16
C ASP A 58 -10.95 -2.42 -6.67
N ASN A 59 -11.82 -3.04 -7.46
CA ASN A 59 -13.18 -3.37 -7.05
C ASN A 59 -13.57 -4.82 -7.33
N VAL A 60 -12.64 -5.77 -7.20
CA VAL A 60 -12.83 -7.19 -7.58
C VAL A 60 -14.02 -7.82 -6.85
N GLY A 61 -14.21 -7.48 -5.57
CA GLY A 61 -15.37 -7.91 -4.77
C GLY A 61 -16.63 -7.05 -4.91
N MET A 62 -16.60 -5.97 -5.69
CA MET A 62 -17.67 -4.96 -5.78
C MET A 62 -17.80 -4.42 -7.20
N THR A 63 -18.10 -5.31 -8.14
CA THR A 63 -18.10 -5.00 -9.56
C THR A 63 -19.46 -4.56 -10.13
N GLU A 64 -20.55 -4.81 -9.39
CA GLU A 64 -21.91 -4.40 -9.76
C GLU A 64 -22.31 -3.09 -9.09
N ASN A 65 -23.14 -2.30 -9.80
CA ASN A 65 -23.61 -0.99 -9.37
C ASN A 65 -22.45 0.00 -9.18
N ASN A 66 -22.74 1.10 -8.49
CA ASN A 66 -21.76 2.13 -8.17
C ASN A 66 -20.89 1.70 -6.99
N PHE A 67 -19.57 1.81 -7.18
CA PHE A 67 -18.59 1.71 -6.10
C PHE A 67 -17.78 3.00 -6.03
N THR A 68 -17.53 3.48 -4.81
CA THR A 68 -16.71 4.67 -4.54
C THR A 68 -15.79 4.38 -3.37
N SER A 69 -14.50 4.68 -3.52
CA SER A 69 -13.50 4.57 -2.46
C SER A 69 -12.44 5.66 -2.58
N GLY A 70 -11.72 5.92 -1.50
CA GLY A 70 -10.62 6.88 -1.48
C GLY A 70 -9.49 6.43 -0.56
N LYS A 71 -8.25 6.75 -0.93
CA LYS A 71 -7.05 6.34 -0.18
C LYS A 71 -5.94 7.37 -0.28
N THR A 72 -5.17 7.54 0.79
CA THR A 72 -3.91 8.30 0.77
C THR A 72 -2.84 7.55 -0.01
N ILE A 73 -2.12 8.25 -0.89
CA ILE A 73 -1.14 7.64 -1.80
C ILE A 73 0.27 8.20 -1.73
N SER A 74 0.53 9.15 -0.84
CA SER A 74 1.80 9.89 -0.80
C SER A 74 3.06 9.01 -0.77
N SER A 75 3.02 7.84 -0.14
CA SER A 75 4.12 6.87 -0.07
C SER A 75 4.28 5.99 -1.29
N TYR A 76 3.31 6.00 -2.23
CA TYR A 76 3.51 5.49 -3.59
C TYR A 76 4.18 6.51 -4.52
N LEU A 77 4.31 7.76 -4.09
CA LEU A 77 4.80 8.87 -4.90
C LEU A 77 6.25 9.22 -4.57
N GLN A 78 6.99 9.69 -5.56
CA GLN A 78 8.26 10.39 -5.38
C GLN A 78 8.08 11.89 -5.64
N ASN A 79 8.95 12.72 -5.06
CA ASN A 79 9.09 14.11 -5.50
C ASN A 79 9.48 14.12 -6.99
N GLY A 80 8.70 14.80 -7.83
CA GLY A 80 8.88 14.77 -9.28
C GLY A 80 7.70 14.16 -10.03
N ASP A 81 8.00 13.56 -11.18
CA ASP A 81 7.02 12.92 -12.05
C ASP A 81 6.54 11.58 -11.49
N ASN A 82 5.23 11.38 -11.59
CA ASN A 82 4.51 10.17 -11.22
C ASN A 82 3.42 9.88 -12.27
N THR A 83 2.83 8.69 -12.24
CA THR A 83 1.71 8.32 -13.11
C THR A 83 0.49 7.87 -12.31
N LEU A 84 -0.68 8.23 -12.81
CA LEU A 84 -1.97 7.64 -12.47
C LEU A 84 -2.43 6.80 -13.66
N SER A 85 -2.74 5.54 -13.42
CA SER A 85 -3.43 4.69 -14.41
C SER A 85 -4.75 4.15 -13.86
N ILE A 86 -5.71 3.95 -14.77
CA ILE A 86 -6.86 3.08 -14.54
C ILE A 86 -6.85 2.02 -15.61
N THR A 87 -7.14 0.79 -15.20
CA THR A 87 -7.46 -0.30 -16.12
C THR A 87 -8.92 -0.71 -15.96
N MET A 88 -9.55 -1.12 -17.05
CA MET A 88 -10.92 -1.62 -17.07
C MET A 88 -10.98 -2.91 -17.88
N LEU A 89 -11.67 -3.92 -17.36
CA LEU A 89 -11.87 -5.18 -18.08
C LEU A 89 -12.73 -4.93 -19.33
N ASN A 90 -12.21 -5.33 -20.48
CA ASN A 90 -12.94 -5.32 -21.75
C ASN A 90 -13.79 -6.58 -21.91
N ASP A 91 -14.60 -6.86 -20.90
CA ASP A 91 -15.52 -7.98 -20.88
C ASP A 91 -16.70 -7.65 -19.97
N SER A 92 -17.79 -8.41 -20.11
CA SER A 92 -18.91 -8.34 -19.20
C SER A 92 -18.74 -9.26 -18.01
N LEU A 93 -19.15 -8.75 -16.85
CA LEU A 93 -19.19 -9.51 -15.61
C LEU A 93 -20.47 -10.34 -15.48
N LYS A 94 -21.44 -10.15 -16.39
CA LYS A 94 -22.74 -10.84 -16.42
C LYS A 94 -22.80 -12.01 -17.40
N GLY A 95 -21.67 -12.35 -18.03
CA GLY A 95 -21.52 -13.54 -18.89
C GLY A 95 -22.01 -13.40 -20.33
N ASP A 96 -22.52 -12.23 -20.75
CA ASP A 96 -22.87 -11.94 -22.15
C ASP A 96 -21.67 -11.46 -23.00
N HIS A 97 -20.50 -11.42 -22.38
CA HIS A 97 -19.19 -11.06 -22.90
C HIS A 97 -19.08 -9.73 -23.65
N LYS A 98 -19.87 -8.73 -23.25
CA LYS A 98 -19.91 -7.42 -23.91
C LYS A 98 -19.89 -6.28 -22.92
N VAL A 99 -18.96 -5.35 -23.14
CA VAL A 99 -19.01 -4.07 -22.43
C VAL A 99 -20.26 -3.27 -22.85
N THR A 100 -20.92 -2.65 -21.88
CA THR A 100 -22.16 -1.90 -22.07
C THR A 100 -21.98 -0.43 -21.73
N SER A 101 -22.79 0.46 -22.30
CA SER A 101 -22.62 1.94 -22.18
C SER A 101 -22.80 2.50 -20.76
N ASN A 102 -23.34 1.71 -19.82
CA ASN A 102 -23.40 2.04 -18.39
C ASN A 102 -22.07 1.77 -17.68
N MET A 103 -21.16 0.98 -18.26
CA MET A 103 -19.89 0.64 -17.63
C MET A 103 -18.91 1.81 -17.73
N TRP A 104 -18.31 2.19 -16.60
CA TRP A 104 -17.26 3.20 -16.57
C TRP A 104 -16.45 3.13 -15.28
N CYS A 105 -15.23 3.66 -15.33
CA CYS A 105 -14.35 3.78 -14.18
C CYS A 105 -13.60 5.11 -14.21
N SER A 106 -13.40 5.74 -13.06
CA SER A 106 -12.71 7.02 -12.95
C SER A 106 -11.89 7.12 -11.69
N ALA A 107 -10.77 7.84 -11.76
CA ALA A 107 -9.89 8.08 -10.65
C ALA A 107 -9.38 9.52 -10.72
N ILE A 108 -9.33 10.16 -9.57
CA ILE A 108 -8.85 11.53 -9.42
C ILE A 108 -7.83 11.56 -8.30
N VAL A 109 -6.67 12.15 -8.57
CA VAL A 109 -5.68 12.46 -7.54
C VAL A 109 -5.78 13.94 -7.18
N THR A 110 -5.91 14.22 -5.89
CA THR A 110 -6.01 15.57 -5.34
C THR A 110 -5.04 15.69 -4.16
N GLU A 111 -4.41 16.85 -4.00
CA GLU A 111 -3.73 17.18 -2.76
C GLU A 111 -4.77 17.45 -1.66
N ALA A 112 -4.66 16.84 -0.48
CA ALA A 112 -5.72 16.77 0.53
C ALA A 112 -6.32 18.12 0.96
N ASN A 113 -5.56 19.22 0.86
CA ASN A 113 -6.01 20.57 1.22
C ASN A 113 -6.37 21.43 0.00
N GLU A 114 -6.24 20.90 -1.22
CA GLU A 114 -6.56 21.59 -2.46
C GLU A 114 -7.88 21.08 -3.03
N LYS A 115 -8.57 21.96 -3.76
CA LYS A 115 -9.84 21.60 -4.42
C LYS A 115 -9.65 21.06 -5.83
N SER A 116 -8.55 21.45 -6.48
CA SER A 116 -8.31 21.13 -7.89
C SER A 116 -7.51 19.84 -8.01
N PRO A 117 -7.91 18.93 -8.92
CA PRO A 117 -7.19 17.68 -9.12
C PRO A 117 -5.84 17.93 -9.78
N VAL A 118 -4.82 17.23 -9.30
CA VAL A 118 -3.48 17.20 -9.91
C VAL A 118 -3.39 16.16 -11.04
N SER A 119 -4.29 15.18 -11.05
CA SER A 119 -4.49 14.22 -12.13
C SER A 119 -5.90 13.63 -12.09
N GLY A 120 -6.38 13.14 -13.22
CA GLY A 120 -7.58 12.32 -13.25
C GLY A 120 -7.77 11.70 -14.63
N VAL A 121 -8.37 10.52 -14.65
CA VAL A 121 -8.73 9.83 -15.89
C VAL A 121 -10.05 9.11 -15.69
N LYS A 122 -10.79 8.92 -16.78
CA LYS A 122 -12.04 8.17 -16.78
C LYS A 122 -12.15 7.36 -18.07
N LEU A 123 -12.40 6.07 -17.91
CA LEU A 123 -12.76 5.15 -18.98
C LEU A 123 -14.28 5.04 -19.02
N ILE A 124 -14.84 5.11 -20.22
CA ILE A 124 -16.26 4.97 -20.53
C ILE A 124 -16.43 3.96 -21.67
N VAL A 125 -17.65 3.51 -21.91
CA VAL A 125 -17.97 2.65 -23.06
C VAL A 125 -18.81 3.44 -24.06
N GLU A 126 -18.26 3.61 -25.26
CA GLU A 126 -18.92 4.25 -26.41
C GLU A 126 -18.95 3.25 -27.57
N ASP A 127 -20.12 3.07 -28.17
CA ASP A 127 -20.33 2.14 -29.30
C ASP A 127 -19.77 0.72 -29.05
N GLY A 128 -19.91 0.23 -27.81
CA GLY A 128 -19.45 -1.09 -27.40
C GLY A 128 -17.93 -1.23 -27.31
N LYS A 129 -17.19 -0.11 -27.18
CA LYS A 129 -15.74 -0.08 -26.99
C LYS A 129 -15.38 0.83 -25.83
N ILE A 130 -14.34 0.45 -25.09
CA ILE A 130 -13.78 1.30 -24.05
C ILE A 130 -13.08 2.50 -24.71
N SER A 131 -13.37 3.72 -24.24
CA SER A 131 -12.75 4.98 -24.65
C SER A 131 -12.41 5.84 -23.42
N VAL A 132 -11.57 6.86 -23.61
CA VAL A 132 -11.23 7.83 -22.57
C VAL A 132 -12.21 9.00 -22.65
N ASP A 133 -12.83 9.38 -21.53
CA ASP A 133 -13.69 10.58 -21.45
C ASP A 133 -12.83 11.84 -21.57
N PRO A 134 -12.88 12.58 -22.69
CA PRO A 134 -11.99 13.71 -22.94
C PRO A 134 -12.33 14.94 -22.08
N ASN A 135 -13.54 14.97 -21.49
CA ASN A 135 -14.04 16.09 -20.72
C ASN A 135 -13.79 15.94 -19.21
N PHE A 136 -13.44 14.74 -18.75
CA PHE A 136 -13.26 14.45 -17.32
C PHE A 136 -12.07 15.20 -16.70
N ASN A 137 -10.91 15.14 -17.36
CA ASN A 137 -9.72 15.90 -16.98
C ASN A 137 -8.86 16.11 -18.24
N PRO A 138 -8.96 17.27 -18.90
CA PRO A 138 -8.43 17.50 -20.26
C PRO A 138 -6.91 17.76 -20.26
N ARG A 139 -6.14 16.97 -19.50
CA ARG A 139 -4.67 16.94 -19.55
C ARG A 139 -4.20 15.84 -20.50
N LYS A 140 -2.96 15.96 -20.98
CA LYS A 140 -2.36 15.02 -21.92
C LYS A 140 -2.34 13.59 -21.34
N ILE A 141 -2.92 12.66 -22.09
CA ILE A 141 -2.81 11.22 -21.82
C ILE A 141 -1.41 10.75 -22.25
N ALA A 142 -0.74 10.00 -21.36
CA ALA A 142 0.56 9.41 -21.61
C ALA A 142 0.44 8.08 -22.37
N TYR A 143 -0.61 7.31 -22.08
CA TYR A 143 -0.86 6.00 -22.68
C TYR A 143 -2.37 5.69 -22.72
N PHE A 144 -2.81 5.03 -23.78
CA PHE A 144 -4.13 4.41 -23.89
C PHE A 144 -4.06 3.18 -24.80
N GLY A 145 -4.51 2.02 -24.33
CA GLY A 145 -4.42 0.76 -25.07
C GLY A 145 -4.59 -0.45 -24.17
N ASP A 146 -4.18 -1.63 -24.64
CA ASP A 146 -4.13 -2.83 -23.80
C ASP A 146 -3.24 -2.59 -22.57
N SER A 147 -3.59 -3.17 -21.43
CA SER A 147 -2.70 -3.09 -20.27
C SER A 147 -1.28 -3.54 -20.63
N PRO A 148 -0.22 -2.88 -20.15
CA PRO A 148 1.15 -3.38 -20.27
C PRO A 148 1.34 -4.80 -19.72
N ARG A 149 0.38 -5.30 -18.93
CA ARG A 149 0.34 -6.66 -18.35
C ARG A 149 -0.74 -7.56 -18.99
N ALA A 150 -1.27 -7.18 -20.15
CA ALA A 150 -2.36 -7.90 -20.83
C ALA A 150 -1.98 -9.29 -21.36
N ASP A 151 -0.69 -9.57 -21.56
CA ASP A 151 -0.22 -10.90 -21.95
C ASP A 151 -0.14 -11.88 -20.77
N ASP A 152 -0.41 -11.41 -19.55
CA ASP A 152 -0.24 -12.16 -18.31
C ASP A 152 -1.40 -11.89 -17.34
N GLU A 153 -1.11 -11.24 -16.21
CA GLU A 153 -2.04 -11.06 -15.09
C GLU A 153 -3.16 -10.05 -15.33
N GLU A 154 -3.16 -9.31 -16.44
CA GLU A 154 -4.18 -8.31 -16.75
C GLU A 154 -4.81 -8.53 -18.14
N LYS A 155 -4.98 -9.80 -18.51
CA LYS A 155 -5.55 -10.18 -19.80
C LYS A 155 -6.93 -9.56 -20.03
N GLY A 156 -7.09 -8.94 -21.20
CA GLY A 156 -8.33 -8.29 -21.59
C GLY A 156 -8.59 -6.94 -20.91
N MET A 157 -7.64 -6.41 -20.13
CA MET A 157 -7.76 -5.09 -19.52
C MET A 157 -7.29 -4.00 -20.48
N ILE A 158 -8.05 -2.90 -20.58
CA ILE A 158 -7.66 -1.67 -21.29
C ILE A 158 -7.19 -0.64 -20.26
N GLU A 159 -6.02 -0.05 -20.47
CA GLU A 159 -5.41 0.94 -19.60
C GLU A 159 -5.45 2.35 -20.21
N VAL A 160 -5.70 3.35 -19.35
CA VAL A 160 -5.36 4.76 -19.61
C VAL A 160 -4.41 5.27 -18.54
N THR A 161 -3.37 6.01 -18.95
CA THR A 161 -2.37 6.59 -18.05
C THR A 161 -2.25 8.09 -18.26
N GLN A 162 -2.13 8.83 -17.16
CA GLN A 162 -1.82 10.25 -17.15
C GLN A 162 -0.68 10.54 -16.18
N SER A 163 0.28 11.35 -16.62
CA SER A 163 1.39 11.79 -15.76
C SER A 163 0.99 13.01 -14.93
N PHE A 164 1.54 13.10 -13.73
CA PHE A 164 1.40 14.28 -12.87
C PHE A 164 2.62 14.48 -11.99
N TYR A 165 2.75 15.70 -11.47
CA TYR A 165 3.86 16.10 -10.63
C TYR A 165 3.43 16.15 -9.15
N ALA A 166 4.24 15.55 -8.28
CA ALA A 166 4.07 15.63 -6.82
C ALA A 166 5.31 16.29 -6.19
N SER A 167 5.11 17.02 -5.09
CA SER A 167 6.21 17.72 -4.41
C SER A 167 5.98 17.86 -2.91
N ASN A 168 7.04 18.18 -2.18
CA ASN A 168 7.02 18.31 -0.72
C ASN A 168 6.53 17.03 -0.03
N LEU A 169 6.84 15.89 -0.64
CA LEU A 169 6.67 14.58 -0.05
C LEU A 169 7.84 14.31 0.91
N PRO A 170 7.63 13.48 1.95
CA PRO A 170 8.71 12.94 2.77
C PRO A 170 9.74 12.19 1.91
N ASP A 171 10.96 12.10 2.41
CA ASP A 171 12.00 11.28 1.79
C ASP A 171 11.76 9.80 2.08
N TRP A 172 10.87 9.17 1.31
CA TRP A 172 10.56 7.75 1.47
C TRP A 172 11.82 6.92 1.23
N ALA A 173 12.09 5.96 2.11
CA ALA A 173 13.33 5.17 2.07
C ALA A 173 13.54 4.45 0.72
N TRP A 174 12.46 4.08 0.02
CA TRP A 174 12.54 3.44 -1.29
C TRP A 174 13.04 4.37 -2.41
N THR A 175 12.91 5.69 -2.26
CA THR A 175 13.32 6.66 -3.30
C THR A 175 14.84 6.68 -3.49
N THR A 176 15.60 6.29 -2.47
CA THR A 176 17.06 6.17 -2.53
C THR A 176 17.55 4.72 -2.50
N ALA A 177 16.61 3.75 -2.48
CA ALA A 177 16.94 2.33 -2.55
C ALA A 177 17.63 2.00 -3.88
N ARG A 178 18.51 1.00 -3.85
CA ARG A 178 19.08 0.48 -5.10
C ARG A 178 18.04 -0.38 -5.83
N PRO A 179 18.05 -0.41 -7.17
CA PRO A 179 17.29 -1.40 -7.92
C PRO A 179 17.66 -2.84 -7.54
N MET A 180 16.67 -3.71 -7.55
CA MET A 180 16.88 -5.16 -7.48
C MET A 180 17.45 -5.70 -8.80
N THR A 181 18.17 -6.83 -8.69
CA THR A 181 18.66 -7.63 -9.83
C THR A 181 18.28 -9.09 -9.63
N GLU A 182 18.41 -9.92 -10.65
CA GLU A 182 18.12 -11.37 -10.54
C GLU A 182 18.91 -12.06 -9.41
N LYS A 183 20.11 -11.55 -9.09
CA LYS A 183 20.95 -12.06 -8.00
C LYS A 183 20.31 -11.88 -6.61
N ASP A 184 19.35 -10.96 -6.49
CA ASP A 184 18.64 -10.69 -5.24
C ASP A 184 17.46 -11.64 -5.01
N ILE A 185 17.00 -12.35 -6.06
CA ILE A 185 15.82 -13.25 -5.98
C ILE A 185 15.91 -14.25 -4.82
N PRO A 186 17.04 -14.96 -4.57
CA PRO A 186 17.13 -15.86 -3.44
C PRO A 186 16.89 -15.18 -2.09
N ALA A 187 17.45 -13.99 -1.87
CA ALA A 187 17.28 -13.22 -0.63
C ALA A 187 15.84 -12.68 -0.48
N ILE A 188 15.18 -12.32 -1.59
CA ILE A 188 13.76 -11.92 -1.59
C ILE A 188 12.89 -13.12 -1.22
N LYS A 189 13.11 -14.29 -1.80
CA LYS A 189 12.38 -15.52 -1.45
C LYS A 189 12.59 -15.90 0.02
N GLU A 190 13.83 -15.80 0.52
CA GLU A 190 14.16 -16.05 1.91
C GLU A 190 13.41 -15.09 2.85
N PHE A 191 13.30 -13.81 2.51
CA PHE A 191 12.51 -12.84 3.27
C PHE A 191 11.04 -13.29 3.41
N TYR A 192 10.39 -13.65 2.30
CA TYR A 192 9.00 -14.15 2.31
C TYR A 192 8.86 -15.42 3.16
N VAL A 193 9.73 -16.42 2.96
CA VAL A 193 9.70 -17.67 3.77
C VAL A 193 9.90 -17.36 5.26
N SER A 194 10.81 -16.44 5.57
CA SER A 194 11.10 -16.04 6.94
C SER A 194 9.89 -15.38 7.61
N LEU A 195 9.21 -14.46 6.91
CA LEU A 195 8.00 -13.80 7.41
C LEU A 195 6.82 -14.77 7.50
N GLN A 196 6.65 -15.66 6.51
CA GLN A 196 5.62 -16.70 6.53
C GLN A 196 5.80 -17.67 7.71
N ASN A 197 7.04 -18.00 8.07
CA ASN A 197 7.34 -18.77 9.27
C ASN A 197 6.98 -18.02 10.56
N ASP A 198 7.10 -16.69 10.60
CA ASP A 198 6.65 -15.91 11.75
C ASP A 198 5.13 -15.89 11.87
N PHE A 199 4.41 -15.82 10.75
CA PHE A 199 2.95 -16.03 10.70
C PHE A 199 2.57 -17.41 11.21
N LYS A 200 3.27 -18.46 10.78
CA LYS A 200 3.07 -19.84 11.26
C LYS A 200 3.25 -19.94 12.77
N ASN A 201 4.27 -19.27 13.31
CA ASN A 201 4.56 -19.24 14.75
C ASN A 201 3.73 -18.19 15.50
N GLN A 202 2.86 -17.45 14.80
CA GLN A 202 2.02 -16.38 15.33
C GLN A 202 2.81 -15.33 16.14
N ASN A 203 4.08 -15.09 15.76
CA ASN A 203 4.96 -14.20 16.51
C ASN A 203 4.71 -12.73 16.13
N LEU A 204 3.63 -12.17 16.66
CA LEU A 204 3.17 -10.80 16.37
C LEU A 204 4.27 -9.75 16.54
N ASN A 205 5.16 -9.90 17.53
CA ASN A 205 6.25 -8.95 17.74
C ASN A 205 7.27 -8.98 16.59
N ILE A 206 7.66 -10.16 16.11
CA ILE A 206 8.59 -10.29 14.99
C ILE A 206 7.93 -9.90 13.66
N ILE A 207 6.65 -10.25 13.47
CA ILE A 207 5.88 -9.83 12.29
C ILE A 207 5.84 -8.30 12.22
N TYR A 208 5.51 -7.62 13.32
CA TYR A 208 5.54 -6.15 13.40
C TYR A 208 6.91 -5.59 13.03
N GLN A 209 7.99 -6.11 13.62
CA GLN A 209 9.35 -5.64 13.35
C GLN A 209 9.76 -5.82 11.88
N LYS A 210 9.40 -6.95 11.24
CA LYS A 210 9.72 -7.19 9.81
C LYS A 210 8.87 -6.36 8.84
N THR A 211 7.70 -5.91 9.28
CA THR A 211 6.75 -5.13 8.48
C THR A 211 6.73 -3.64 8.86
N GLU A 212 7.65 -3.20 9.74
CA GLU A 212 7.64 -1.88 10.37
C GLU A 212 7.59 -0.74 9.35
N GLY A 213 8.31 -0.86 8.23
CA GLY A 213 8.36 0.19 7.21
C GLY A 213 7.00 0.50 6.58
N MET A 214 6.12 -0.49 6.39
CA MET A 214 4.75 -0.25 5.93
C MET A 214 3.95 0.54 6.96
N TRP A 215 4.08 0.20 8.24
CA TRP A 215 3.37 0.90 9.33
C TRP A 215 3.86 2.34 9.50
N HIS A 216 5.16 2.59 9.36
CA HIS A 216 5.72 3.94 9.31
C HIS A 216 5.18 4.76 8.15
N SER A 217 5.16 4.19 6.94
CA SER A 217 4.61 4.88 5.75
C SER A 217 3.13 5.24 5.95
N LEU A 218 2.32 4.30 6.43
CA LEU A 218 0.89 4.54 6.71
C LEU A 218 0.68 5.56 7.83
N ALA A 219 1.50 5.52 8.88
CA ALA A 219 1.43 6.44 10.01
C ALA A 219 1.67 7.89 9.56
N ILE A 220 2.68 8.13 8.73
CA ILE A 220 2.97 9.45 8.16
C ILE A 220 1.82 9.93 7.27
N GLU A 221 1.28 9.06 6.40
CA GLU A 221 0.15 9.39 5.53
C GLU A 221 -1.12 9.74 6.30
N GLN A 222 -1.40 9.04 7.40
CA GLN A 222 -2.65 9.18 8.14
C GLN A 222 -2.54 10.12 9.35
N GLY A 223 -1.35 10.69 9.62
CA GLY A 223 -1.11 11.50 10.81
C GLY A 223 -1.33 10.71 12.10
N SER A 224 -0.76 9.50 12.16
CA SER A 224 -0.89 8.54 13.25
C SER A 224 0.47 7.98 13.65
N THR A 225 0.49 6.96 14.51
CA THR A 225 1.71 6.23 14.89
C THR A 225 1.78 4.87 14.20
N PRO A 226 2.99 4.33 13.94
CA PRO A 226 3.15 2.98 13.39
C PRO A 226 2.42 1.91 14.22
N GLN A 227 2.46 2.05 15.55
CA GLN A 227 1.77 1.14 16.46
C GLN A 227 0.25 1.15 16.25
N LYS A 228 -0.37 2.32 16.09
CA LYS A 228 -1.81 2.40 15.81
C LYS A 228 -2.17 1.79 14.46
N MET A 229 -1.30 1.96 13.45
CA MET A 229 -1.50 1.35 12.13
C MET A 229 -1.39 -0.18 12.21
N TRP A 230 -0.40 -0.70 12.94
CA TRP A 230 -0.28 -2.13 13.22
C TRP A 230 -1.50 -2.68 13.96
N GLU A 231 -1.96 -1.99 15.01
CA GLU A 231 -3.12 -2.39 15.80
C GLU A 231 -4.44 -2.33 15.03
N SER A 232 -4.53 -1.53 13.97
CA SER A 232 -5.68 -1.51 13.08
C SER A 232 -5.83 -2.81 12.29
N MET A 233 -4.75 -3.60 12.17
CA MET A 233 -4.74 -4.86 11.47
C MET A 233 -5.13 -6.01 12.40
N PRO A 234 -6.19 -6.78 12.09
CA PRO A 234 -6.77 -7.75 13.02
C PRO A 234 -5.99 -9.09 13.09
N PHE A 235 -4.65 -9.09 12.99
CA PHE A 235 -3.84 -10.31 13.01
C PHE A 235 -4.10 -11.20 14.23
N LYS A 236 -4.23 -10.58 15.41
CA LYS A 236 -4.58 -11.31 16.64
C LYS A 236 -5.93 -12.00 16.54
N ARG A 237 -6.91 -11.35 15.90
CA ARG A 237 -8.23 -11.94 15.67
C ARG A 237 -8.14 -13.07 14.65
N PHE A 238 -7.43 -12.89 13.52
CA PHE A 238 -7.23 -13.98 12.55
C PHE A 238 -6.65 -15.23 13.21
N PHE A 239 -5.60 -15.09 14.02
CA PHE A 239 -5.02 -16.25 14.72
C PHE A 239 -5.97 -16.89 15.74
N ASN A 240 -6.78 -16.10 16.45
CA ASN A 240 -7.81 -16.62 17.34
C ASN A 240 -8.94 -17.34 16.58
N ASP A 241 -9.25 -16.87 15.37
CA ASP A 241 -10.27 -17.41 14.46
C ASP A 241 -9.72 -18.61 13.65
N GLY A 242 -8.55 -19.14 14.01
CA GLY A 242 -8.00 -20.38 13.46
C GLY A 242 -7.11 -20.23 12.22
N TYR A 243 -6.84 -19.00 11.77
CA TYR A 243 -6.00 -18.77 10.59
C TYR A 243 -4.55 -19.25 10.82
N LYS A 244 -4.01 -19.97 9.84
CA LYS A 244 -2.65 -20.53 9.84
C LYS A 244 -1.95 -20.21 8.52
N ALA A 245 -0.64 -19.95 8.60
CA ALA A 245 0.17 -19.74 7.42
C ALA A 245 0.28 -21.02 6.57
N ILE A 246 0.07 -20.87 5.26
CA ILE A 246 0.22 -21.96 4.29
C ILE A 246 1.63 -21.96 3.66
N PRO A 247 2.16 -23.11 3.22
CA PRO A 247 3.42 -23.14 2.50
C PRO A 247 3.38 -22.33 1.20
N ILE A 248 4.45 -21.59 0.90
CA ILE A 248 4.55 -20.82 -0.35
C ILE A 248 4.78 -21.77 -1.52
N ASN A 249 3.86 -21.76 -2.49
CA ASN A 249 4.07 -22.36 -3.79
C ASN A 249 4.70 -21.34 -4.74
N TRP A 250 6.00 -21.44 -5.00
CA TRP A 250 6.71 -20.47 -5.85
C TRP A 250 6.32 -20.51 -7.33
N ASP A 251 5.68 -21.60 -7.80
CA ASP A 251 5.41 -21.79 -9.22
C ASP A 251 4.28 -20.89 -9.74
N VAL A 252 3.46 -20.34 -8.84
CA VAL A 252 2.35 -19.45 -9.20
C VAL A 252 2.71 -17.98 -9.10
N TYR A 253 3.81 -17.62 -8.43
CA TYR A 253 4.15 -16.21 -8.21
C TYR A 253 5.24 -15.70 -9.15
N LYS A 254 5.05 -14.48 -9.64
CA LYS A 254 6.03 -13.76 -10.45
C LYS A 254 6.58 -12.57 -9.69
N LEU A 255 7.87 -12.32 -9.84
CA LEU A 255 8.52 -11.14 -9.28
C LEU A 255 8.28 -9.96 -10.22
N ASN A 256 7.49 -8.99 -9.77
CA ASN A 256 7.25 -7.75 -10.49
C ASN A 256 8.03 -6.60 -9.85
N SER A 257 8.53 -5.69 -10.68
CA SER A 257 9.35 -4.56 -10.24
C SER A 257 8.78 -3.25 -10.76
N TYR A 258 8.84 -2.24 -9.91
CA TYR A 258 8.27 -0.91 -10.10
C TYR A 258 9.34 0.15 -9.82
N MET A 259 9.10 1.38 -10.27
CA MET A 259 10.00 2.51 -10.01
C MET A 259 11.46 2.24 -10.37
N ASN A 260 11.69 1.70 -11.57
CA ASN A 260 13.00 1.30 -12.08
C ASN A 260 13.69 0.25 -11.21
N GLY A 261 12.92 -0.72 -10.70
CA GLY A 261 13.42 -1.84 -9.90
C GLY A 261 13.66 -1.52 -8.42
N ARG A 262 13.39 -0.29 -7.96
CA ARG A 262 13.58 0.10 -6.54
C ARG A 262 12.49 -0.46 -5.64
N ILE A 263 11.31 -0.68 -6.19
CA ILE A 263 10.17 -1.33 -5.52
C ILE A 263 9.89 -2.64 -6.23
N PHE A 264 9.57 -3.69 -5.50
CA PHE A 264 9.23 -4.99 -6.08
C PHE A 264 8.39 -5.82 -5.11
N ARG A 265 7.71 -6.84 -5.62
CA ARG A 265 7.08 -7.89 -4.82
C ARG A 265 6.82 -9.13 -5.66
N PHE A 266 6.72 -10.27 -5.01
CA PHE A 266 6.10 -11.44 -5.63
C PHE A 266 4.59 -11.26 -5.59
N GLU A 267 3.94 -11.51 -6.72
CA GLU A 267 2.50 -11.40 -6.88
C GLU A 267 1.99 -12.37 -7.95
N THR A 268 0.69 -12.67 -7.89
CA THR A 268 -0.05 -13.51 -8.85
C THR A 268 -1.42 -12.91 -9.09
N GLU A 269 -2.02 -13.25 -10.22
CA GLU A 269 -3.39 -12.88 -10.62
C GLU A 269 -3.62 -11.36 -10.73
N TYR A 270 -4.83 -10.99 -11.15
CA TYR A 270 -5.26 -9.60 -11.34
C TYR A 270 -5.17 -8.78 -10.04
N ASP A 271 -5.53 -9.40 -8.91
CA ASP A 271 -5.57 -8.79 -7.58
C ASP A 271 -4.16 -8.61 -6.99
N ARG A 272 -3.15 -9.15 -7.67
CA ARG A 272 -1.74 -9.08 -7.33
C ARG A 272 -1.48 -9.55 -5.90
N ILE A 273 -2.03 -10.72 -5.58
CA ILE A 273 -1.95 -11.38 -4.28
C ILE A 273 -0.51 -11.78 -4.02
N SER A 274 -0.01 -11.54 -2.81
CA SER A 274 1.36 -11.92 -2.45
C SER A 274 1.43 -13.33 -1.85
N PRO A 275 2.63 -13.93 -1.79
CA PRO A 275 2.87 -15.23 -1.14
C PRO A 275 2.57 -15.30 0.36
N LEU A 276 2.31 -14.17 1.04
CA LEU A 276 2.08 -14.12 2.48
C LEU A 276 0.62 -14.39 2.80
N ILE A 277 0.24 -15.67 2.84
CA ILE A 277 -1.15 -16.10 3.02
C ILE A 277 -1.33 -16.82 4.36
N ILE A 278 -2.41 -16.48 5.06
CA ILE A 278 -2.95 -17.28 6.15
C ILE A 278 -4.39 -17.70 5.81
N GLU A 279 -4.79 -18.88 6.24
CA GLU A 279 -6.08 -19.50 5.90
C GLU A 279 -6.69 -20.15 7.15
N ASN A 280 -8.00 -20.03 7.37
CA ASN A 280 -8.70 -20.72 8.45
C ASN A 280 -9.28 -22.07 8.00
N ASP A 281 -9.88 -22.81 8.93
CA ASP A 281 -10.44 -24.13 8.63
C ASP A 281 -11.72 -24.05 7.74
N ASP A 282 -12.27 -22.84 7.52
CA ASP A 282 -13.40 -22.56 6.62
C ASP A 282 -12.95 -22.18 5.19
N GLU A 283 -11.65 -22.29 4.89
CA GLU A 283 -11.03 -21.89 3.61
C GLU A 283 -11.09 -20.37 3.33
N ASP A 284 -11.34 -19.56 4.37
CA ASP A 284 -11.20 -18.10 4.25
C ASP A 284 -9.72 -17.72 4.22
N ILE A 285 -9.35 -16.93 3.21
CA ILE A 285 -7.98 -16.53 2.94
C ILE A 285 -7.77 -15.06 3.32
N PHE A 286 -6.70 -14.80 4.06
CA PHE A 286 -6.14 -13.47 4.23
C PHE A 286 -4.72 -13.42 3.63
N SER A 287 -4.46 -12.42 2.78
CA SER A 287 -3.13 -12.14 2.23
C SER A 287 -2.61 -10.78 2.67
N LEU A 288 -1.40 -10.74 3.23
CA LEU A 288 -0.66 -9.50 3.40
C LEU A 288 0.08 -9.20 2.09
N THR A 289 -0.08 -8.02 1.49
CA THR A 289 0.44 -7.74 0.13
C THR A 289 1.51 -6.64 0.06
N PRO A 290 2.63 -6.77 0.80
CA PRO A 290 3.56 -5.67 0.97
C PRO A 290 4.40 -5.43 -0.29
N TYR A 291 4.75 -4.18 -0.51
CA TYR A 291 5.81 -3.78 -1.42
C TYR A 291 7.15 -3.75 -0.69
N LEU A 292 8.19 -4.20 -1.39
CA LEU A 292 9.54 -4.37 -0.86
C LEU A 292 10.54 -3.47 -1.58
N SER A 293 11.62 -3.13 -0.87
CA SER A 293 12.81 -2.47 -1.43
C SER A 293 14.08 -3.07 -0.84
N ILE A 294 15.23 -2.82 -1.48
CA ILE A 294 16.54 -3.15 -0.91
C ILE A 294 17.15 -1.87 -0.31
N ILE A 295 17.04 -1.76 1.01
CA ILE A 295 17.54 -0.62 1.78
C ILE A 295 18.74 -1.09 2.58
N ASN A 296 19.88 -0.40 2.46
CA ASN A 296 21.13 -0.78 3.14
C ASN A 296 21.52 -2.25 2.94
N GLY A 297 21.29 -2.79 1.74
CA GLY A 297 21.61 -4.17 1.39
C GLY A 297 20.63 -5.23 1.92
N LYS A 298 19.51 -4.83 2.53
CA LYS A 298 18.50 -5.74 3.09
C LYS A 298 17.14 -5.56 2.42
N VAL A 299 16.46 -6.68 2.16
CA VAL A 299 15.06 -6.67 1.74
C VAL A 299 14.21 -6.15 2.90
N THR A 300 13.42 -5.11 2.64
CA THR A 300 12.66 -4.36 3.65
C THR A 300 11.26 -4.07 3.11
N VAL A 301 10.23 -4.26 3.95
CA VAL A 301 8.85 -3.85 3.66
C VAL A 301 8.73 -2.33 3.73
N ILE A 302 8.15 -1.72 2.71
CA ILE A 302 7.99 -0.26 2.61
C ILE A 302 6.53 0.20 2.54
N LYS A 303 5.62 -0.69 2.12
CA LYS A 303 4.19 -0.48 1.98
C LYS A 303 3.46 -1.82 1.94
#